data_AF-A0A2V9VP72-F1
#
_entry.id   AF-A0A2V9VP72-F1
#
_cell.length_a   1.000
_cell.length_b   1.000
_cell.length_c   1.000
_cell.angle_alpha   90.00
_cell.angle_beta   90.00
_cell.angle_gamma   90.00
#
_symmetry.space_group_name_H-M   'P 1'
#
loop_
_entity.id
_entity.type
_entity.pdbx_description
1 polymer ?
#
loop_
_entity_poly.entity_id
_entity_poly.type
_entity_poly.pdbx_seq_one_letter_code
_entity_poly.pdbx_strand_id
1 'polypeptide(L)'
;MSANGNARLIPITIMVDGKFYDASAYKASPVPLALWGQTVYEAEKTGVSQGLFTVGEAMRVGSNNWFGEGKWRPAGSETKPKRLAAKPKNDEDEGPPKLRRPEPDTSAKPTENTSAPPATAPAPQTTAPTPSPDEKKTPSGTSPTPPASAPSTAPSDEKAPEEPVSTSANDEDPNRPVLKRGQPKTEGTIHPGASTGVLRRPTGTAASAETKQSPPQQIPAISDASGPDPRPYKYDLKADEEQKYRKGMLALAADAVRAKIKETKPVLQGGKPETPAAKSTRAAKAVQPSFDDVQFRAFDLWNTNEPVFVLSTTAHMPSSPGSEGSDVSYFVTLVAKKNIYDELRKLYSGVTDARHLDETPRLELIDAVDADGDGRGELLFKRISDVGSTWGVYRAGADQLFPLFEGTPSNQ
;
A
#
# COMPACT_ATOMS: atom_id res chain seq x y z
N MET A 1 12.22 6.88 -7.78
CA MET A 1 11.87 6.86 -9.23
C MET A 1 13.09 7.25 -10.06
N SER A 2 13.26 6.68 -11.26
CA SER A 2 14.35 7.08 -12.19
C SER A 2 13.89 8.21 -13.11
N ALA A 3 14.82 9.07 -13.55
CA ALA A 3 14.54 10.20 -14.45
C ALA A 3 14.02 9.75 -15.84
N ASN A 4 14.10 8.46 -16.15
CA ASN A 4 13.72 7.88 -17.44
C ASN A 4 12.25 7.39 -17.48
N GLY A 5 11.47 7.61 -16.40
CA GLY A 5 10.08 7.12 -16.30
C GLY A 5 9.93 5.64 -15.94
N ASN A 6 11.05 4.93 -15.74
CA ASN A 6 11.02 3.54 -15.27
C ASN A 6 10.79 3.50 -13.76
N ALA A 7 9.76 2.75 -13.36
CA ALA A 7 9.39 2.44 -11.98
C ALA A 7 9.10 0.93 -11.85
N ARG A 8 9.12 0.43 -10.61
CA ARG A 8 8.82 -0.97 -10.28
C ARG A 8 7.72 -1.00 -9.22
N LEU A 9 6.77 -1.91 -9.39
CA LEU A 9 5.70 -2.18 -8.42
C LEU A 9 6.08 -3.39 -7.59
N ILE A 10 6.13 -3.24 -6.26
CA ILE A 10 6.27 -4.35 -5.32
C ILE A 10 4.86 -4.66 -4.80
N PRO A 11 4.33 -5.89 -5.00
CA PRO A 11 3.04 -6.25 -4.46
C PRO A 11 3.15 -6.38 -2.92
N ILE A 12 2.27 -5.69 -2.19
CA ILE A 12 2.26 -5.69 -0.72
C ILE A 12 1.11 -6.57 -0.21
N THR A 13 -0.12 -6.12 -0.40
CA THR A 13 -1.32 -6.83 0.02
C THR A 13 -2.44 -6.68 -1.00
N ILE A 14 -3.35 -7.63 -0.97
CA ILE A 14 -4.58 -7.67 -1.74
C ILE A 14 -5.72 -7.94 -0.77
N MET A 15 -6.76 -7.10 -0.81
CA MET A 15 -7.99 -7.37 -0.10
C MET A 15 -8.91 -8.26 -0.95
N VAL A 16 -9.42 -9.34 -0.36
CA VAL A 16 -10.46 -10.21 -0.95
C VAL A 16 -11.49 -10.49 0.15
N ASP A 17 -12.78 -10.29 -0.15
CA ASP A 17 -13.89 -10.50 0.79
C ASP A 17 -13.69 -9.82 2.17
N GLY A 18 -13.18 -8.58 2.15
CA GLY A 18 -12.91 -7.78 3.35
C GLY A 18 -11.72 -8.25 4.18
N LYS A 19 -10.83 -9.09 3.62
CA LYS A 19 -9.64 -9.62 4.29
C LYS A 19 -8.38 -9.38 3.48
N PHE A 20 -7.34 -8.89 4.15
CA PHE A 20 -6.02 -8.74 3.56
C PHE A 20 -5.30 -10.08 3.42
N TYR A 21 -4.63 -10.26 2.29
CA TYR A 21 -3.75 -11.38 1.99
C TYR A 21 -2.42 -10.85 1.44
N ASP A 22 -1.34 -11.61 1.58
CA ASP A 22 -0.04 -11.27 1.00
C ASP A 22 -0.15 -11.28 -0.53
N ALA A 23 0.12 -10.14 -1.18
CA ALA A 23 0.00 -10.02 -2.64
C ALA A 23 1.23 -10.55 -3.39
N SER A 24 2.30 -10.93 -2.70
CA SER A 24 3.43 -11.66 -3.29
C SER A 24 3.15 -13.16 -3.37
N ALA A 25 2.21 -13.67 -2.57
CA ALA A 25 1.88 -15.08 -2.46
C ALA A 25 0.91 -15.57 -3.56
N TYR A 26 1.06 -16.83 -3.97
CA TYR A 26 0.21 -17.44 -4.99
C TYR A 26 -1.07 -18.04 -4.40
N LYS A 27 -2.22 -17.63 -4.90
CA LYS A 27 -3.48 -18.39 -4.82
C LYS A 27 -3.75 -19.07 -6.17
N ALA A 28 -3.08 -20.21 -6.39
CA ALA A 28 -3.22 -21.12 -7.54
C ALA A 28 -2.87 -20.59 -8.97
N SER A 29 -2.41 -19.34 -9.13
CA SER A 29 -1.92 -18.80 -10.41
C SER A 29 -0.37 -18.78 -10.48
N PRO A 30 0.26 -18.82 -11.67
CA PRO A 30 1.72 -18.76 -11.82
C PRO A 30 2.31 -17.34 -11.67
N VAL A 31 1.47 -16.31 -11.59
CA VAL A 31 1.82 -14.88 -11.39
C VAL A 31 0.84 -14.31 -10.36
N PRO A 32 1.26 -13.45 -9.41
CA PRO A 32 0.34 -12.83 -8.45
C PRO A 32 -0.68 -11.89 -9.12
N LEU A 33 -1.91 -11.86 -8.60
CA LEU A 33 -3.01 -11.05 -9.17
C LEU A 33 -2.65 -9.56 -9.28
N ALA A 34 -1.97 -9.03 -8.26
CA ALA A 34 -1.53 -7.64 -8.21
C ALA A 34 -0.55 -7.26 -9.35
N LEU A 35 0.07 -8.25 -10.02
CA LEU A 35 1.01 -8.03 -11.12
C LEU A 35 0.45 -8.46 -12.49
N TRP A 36 -0.88 -8.59 -12.63
CA TRP A 36 -1.49 -8.76 -13.94
C TRP A 36 -1.23 -7.55 -14.84
N GLY A 37 -0.93 -7.84 -16.11
CA GLY A 37 -0.67 -6.81 -17.12
C GLY A 37 -1.88 -5.93 -17.35
N GLN A 38 -1.64 -4.63 -17.59
CA GLN A 38 -2.63 -3.57 -17.73
C GLN A 38 -3.37 -3.17 -16.44
N THR A 39 -3.14 -3.81 -15.29
CA THR A 39 -3.61 -3.27 -14.01
C THR A 39 -3.00 -1.88 -13.78
N VAL A 40 -3.84 -0.92 -13.40
CA VAL A 40 -3.44 0.47 -13.15
C VAL A 40 -3.47 0.71 -11.65
N TYR A 41 -2.38 1.28 -11.15
CA TYR A 41 -2.23 1.70 -9.76
C TYR A 41 -2.14 3.21 -9.71
N GLU A 42 -2.92 3.84 -8.84
CA GLU A 42 -2.73 5.22 -8.44
C GLU A 42 -1.72 5.27 -7.29
N ALA A 43 -0.58 5.94 -7.50
CA ALA A 43 0.43 6.09 -6.46
C ALA A 43 0.18 7.36 -5.66
N GLU A 44 0.08 7.23 -4.35
CA GLU A 44 -0.35 8.28 -3.44
C GLU A 44 0.73 8.63 -2.44
N LYS A 45 0.85 9.92 -2.13
CA LYS A 45 1.68 10.40 -1.02
C LYS A 45 0.78 11.10 -0.02
N THR A 46 0.73 10.61 1.21
CA THR A 46 -0.21 11.08 2.25
C THR A 46 -1.67 11.18 1.74
N GLY A 47 -2.13 10.19 0.96
CA GLY A 47 -3.45 10.21 0.32
C GLY A 47 -3.65 11.23 -0.83
N VAL A 48 -2.56 11.82 -1.35
CA VAL A 48 -2.59 12.73 -2.50
C VAL A 48 -1.95 12.04 -3.71
N SER A 49 -2.73 11.89 -4.79
CA SER A 49 -2.26 11.33 -6.05
C SER A 49 -0.96 11.99 -6.55
N GLN A 50 0.04 11.15 -6.83
CA GLN A 50 1.32 11.52 -7.43
C GLN A 50 1.40 11.12 -8.91
N GLY A 51 0.47 10.29 -9.38
CA GLY A 51 0.42 9.77 -10.75
C GLY A 51 -0.01 8.30 -10.83
N LEU A 52 -0.09 7.80 -12.05
CA LEU A 52 -0.54 6.44 -12.37
C LEU A 52 0.63 5.55 -12.81
N PHE A 53 0.65 4.32 -12.31
CA PHE A 53 1.54 3.25 -12.77
C PHE A 53 0.72 2.16 -13.48
N THR A 54 0.99 1.88 -14.75
CA THR A 54 0.37 0.76 -15.47
C THR A 54 1.35 -0.41 -15.51
N VAL A 55 0.94 -1.57 -14.97
CA VAL A 55 1.73 -2.81 -15.02
C VAL A 55 1.88 -3.27 -16.47
N GLY A 56 3.12 -3.53 -16.88
CA GLY A 56 3.45 -4.13 -18.17
C GLY A 56 3.66 -5.64 -18.05
N GLU A 57 4.69 -6.04 -17.32
CA GLU A 57 5.13 -7.43 -17.17
C GLU A 57 5.52 -7.73 -15.72
N ALA A 58 5.23 -8.95 -15.26
CA ALA A 58 5.60 -9.44 -13.94
C ALA A 58 6.93 -10.20 -14.02
N MET A 59 7.92 -9.77 -13.21
CA MET A 59 9.20 -10.44 -13.08
C MET A 59 9.37 -11.06 -11.69
N ARG A 60 10.05 -12.21 -11.66
CA ARG A 60 10.39 -12.96 -10.45
C ARG A 60 11.91 -13.00 -10.31
N VAL A 61 12.42 -12.58 -9.15
CA VAL A 61 13.83 -12.68 -8.77
C VAL A 61 13.96 -13.67 -7.61
N GLY A 62 14.94 -14.57 -7.73
CA GLY A 62 15.10 -15.68 -6.80
C GLY A 62 13.86 -16.58 -6.73
N SER A 63 13.66 -17.23 -5.59
CA SER A 63 12.58 -18.21 -5.44
C SER A 63 11.21 -17.58 -5.27
N ASN A 64 11.03 -16.46 -4.55
CA ASN A 64 9.69 -15.94 -4.20
C ASN A 64 9.48 -14.43 -4.39
N ASN A 65 10.47 -13.65 -4.86
CA ASN A 65 10.33 -12.19 -4.89
C ASN A 65 9.77 -11.73 -6.25
N TRP A 66 8.52 -11.28 -6.25
CA TRP A 66 7.83 -10.75 -7.43
C TRP A 66 7.84 -9.22 -7.47
N PHE A 67 7.95 -8.64 -8.66
CA PHE A 67 7.68 -7.23 -8.92
C PHE A 67 7.17 -7.01 -10.35
N GLY A 68 6.37 -5.98 -10.54
CA GLY A 68 5.92 -5.54 -11.87
C GLY A 68 6.85 -4.48 -12.43
N GLU A 69 7.27 -4.63 -13.69
CA GLU A 69 7.77 -3.52 -14.49
C GLU A 69 6.65 -2.93 -15.34
N GLY A 70 6.70 -1.62 -15.58
CA GLY A 70 5.56 -0.89 -16.12
C GLY A 70 5.87 0.57 -16.38
N LYS A 71 4.82 1.32 -16.75
CA LYS A 71 4.94 2.72 -17.19
C LYS A 71 4.39 3.65 -16.13
N TRP A 72 5.20 4.60 -15.69
CA TRP A 72 4.81 5.69 -14.80
C TRP A 72 4.30 6.91 -15.58
N ARG A 73 3.24 7.55 -15.08
CA ARG A 73 2.70 8.82 -15.57
C ARG A 73 2.49 9.76 -14.38
N PRO A 74 3.26 10.85 -14.24
CA PRO A 74 3.09 11.80 -13.14
C PRO A 74 1.68 12.43 -13.12
N ALA A 75 1.19 12.78 -11.93
CA ALA A 75 -0.04 13.56 -11.78
C ALA A 75 0.06 14.87 -12.57
N GLY A 76 -1.02 15.24 -13.27
CA GLY A 76 -1.03 16.40 -14.17
C GLY A 76 -0.26 16.22 -15.49
N SER A 77 0.36 15.06 -15.76
CA SER A 77 0.94 14.75 -17.08
C SER A 77 -0.09 14.34 -18.12
N GLU A 78 -1.39 14.44 -17.80
CA GLU A 78 -2.45 14.29 -18.79
C GLU A 78 -2.31 15.40 -19.84
N THR A 79 -1.94 15.02 -21.06
CA THR A 79 -2.14 15.90 -22.20
C THR A 79 -3.64 16.14 -22.31
N LYS A 80 -4.09 17.33 -21.85
CA LYS A 80 -5.47 17.82 -22.08
C LYS A 80 -5.86 17.39 -23.49
N PRO A 81 -6.96 16.64 -23.68
CA PRO A 81 -7.30 16.10 -24.98
C PRO A 81 -7.27 17.28 -25.94
N LYS A 82 -6.34 17.23 -26.90
CA LYS A 82 -6.14 18.30 -27.86
C LYS A 82 -7.47 18.39 -28.59
N ARG A 83 -8.33 19.33 -28.18
CA ARG A 83 -9.57 19.64 -28.89
C ARG A 83 -9.12 19.72 -30.33
N LEU A 84 -9.57 18.77 -31.13
CA LEU A 84 -9.41 18.87 -32.57
C LEU A 84 -10.05 20.21 -32.87
N ALA A 85 -9.21 21.18 -33.20
CA ALA A 85 -9.66 22.49 -33.59
C ALA A 85 -10.36 22.25 -34.92
N ALA A 86 -11.65 21.91 -34.83
CA ALA A 86 -12.59 22.08 -35.91
C ALA A 86 -12.41 23.54 -36.30
N LYS A 87 -11.62 23.75 -37.37
CA LYS A 87 -11.45 25.07 -37.95
C LYS A 87 -12.87 25.56 -38.20
N PRO A 88 -13.28 26.73 -37.70
CA PRO A 88 -14.52 27.32 -38.17
C PRO A 88 -14.38 27.39 -39.70
N LYS A 89 -15.28 26.71 -40.39
CA LYS A 89 -15.36 26.81 -41.84
C LYS A 89 -15.89 28.22 -42.10
N ASN A 90 -15.09 29.06 -42.75
CA ASN A 90 -15.61 30.34 -43.25
C ASN A 90 -16.61 30.01 -44.35
N ASP A 91 -17.88 29.93 -43.98
CA ASP A 91 -18.99 29.89 -44.93
C ASP A 91 -19.27 31.33 -45.40
N GLU A 92 -18.32 31.91 -46.15
CA GLU A 92 -18.42 33.26 -46.74
C GLU A 92 -18.86 33.24 -48.23
N ASP A 93 -19.21 32.07 -48.78
CA ASP A 93 -19.66 31.92 -50.19
C ASP A 93 -21.03 31.23 -50.36
N GLU A 94 -21.79 30.97 -49.28
CA GLU A 94 -23.20 30.52 -49.37
C GLU A 94 -24.17 31.64 -48.96
N GLY A 95 -24.26 32.67 -49.81
CA GLY A 95 -25.39 33.60 -49.79
C GLY A 95 -26.73 32.88 -50.01
N PRO A 96 -27.86 33.43 -49.53
CA PRO A 96 -29.15 32.73 -49.50
C PRO A 96 -29.60 32.25 -50.89
N PRO A 97 -30.27 31.08 -50.99
CA PRO A 97 -30.48 30.36 -52.24
C PRO A 97 -31.28 31.18 -53.25
N LYS A 98 -30.63 31.54 -54.36
CA LYS A 98 -31.22 32.29 -55.47
C LYS A 98 -32.12 31.37 -56.31
N LEU A 99 -33.41 31.35 -55.99
CA LEU A 99 -34.46 30.74 -56.80
C LEU A 99 -34.42 31.28 -58.24
N ARG A 100 -34.05 30.42 -59.20
CA ARG A 100 -34.18 30.72 -60.62
C ARG A 100 -35.63 30.55 -61.05
N ARG A 101 -36.26 31.63 -61.52
CA ARG A 101 -37.60 31.59 -62.10
C ARG A 101 -37.55 31.01 -63.53
N PRO A 102 -38.35 29.98 -63.86
CA PRO A 102 -38.72 29.69 -65.24
C PRO A 102 -39.96 30.51 -65.63
N GLU A 103 -39.91 31.14 -66.80
CA GLU A 103 -41.06 31.71 -67.50
C GLU A 103 -40.89 31.41 -69.01
N PRO A 104 -41.96 31.27 -69.80
CA PRO A 104 -43.34 30.95 -69.42
C PRO A 104 -43.92 29.76 -70.22
N ASP A 105 -45.00 29.14 -69.72
CA ASP A 105 -46.13 28.82 -70.61
C ASP A 105 -47.48 28.68 -69.88
N THR A 106 -48.39 29.57 -70.28
CA THR A 106 -49.86 29.54 -70.23
C THR A 106 -50.67 29.07 -68.99
N SER A 107 -51.62 29.94 -68.63
CA SER A 107 -53.00 29.66 -68.15
C SER A 107 -53.32 29.63 -66.65
N ALA A 108 -53.77 30.82 -66.18
CA ALA A 108 -54.94 31.08 -65.30
C ALA A 108 -55.14 30.31 -63.97
N LYS A 109 -55.70 30.83 -62.88
CA LYS A 109 -56.07 32.14 -62.28
C LYS A 109 -56.68 31.74 -60.87
N PRO A 110 -57.23 32.63 -60.03
CA PRO A 110 -56.76 32.98 -58.68
C PRO A 110 -57.60 32.29 -57.56
N THR A 111 -57.58 32.62 -56.25
CA THR A 111 -57.65 33.94 -55.57
C THR A 111 -57.50 33.74 -54.04
N GLU A 112 -56.82 34.66 -53.33
CA GLU A 112 -57.26 35.40 -52.10
C GLU A 112 -57.93 34.65 -50.90
N ASN A 113 -58.22 35.15 -49.68
CA ASN A 113 -57.87 36.26 -48.76
C ASN A 113 -58.48 35.88 -47.36
N THR A 114 -58.17 36.42 -46.16
CA THR A 114 -56.96 37.01 -45.53
C THR A 114 -57.27 37.33 -44.04
N SER A 115 -56.25 37.34 -43.15
CA SER A 115 -56.24 37.92 -41.77
C SER A 115 -56.97 37.27 -40.56
N ALA A 116 -56.15 36.94 -39.55
CA ALA A 116 -56.16 37.47 -38.15
C ALA A 116 -57.25 37.03 -37.09
N PRO A 117 -56.97 37.21 -35.76
CA PRO A 117 -57.63 36.50 -34.64
C PRO A 117 -58.61 37.41 -33.81
N PRO A 118 -59.23 36.97 -32.68
CA PRO A 118 -58.57 36.94 -31.35
C PRO A 118 -59.05 35.82 -30.37
N ALA A 119 -58.65 35.91 -29.08
CA ALA A 119 -58.83 34.91 -28.01
C ALA A 119 -60.05 35.13 -27.08
N THR A 120 -60.40 34.13 -26.25
CA THR A 120 -60.84 34.29 -24.83
C THR A 120 -60.68 32.98 -24.02
N ALA A 121 -60.46 33.05 -22.69
CA ALA A 121 -60.59 31.96 -21.71
C ALA A 121 -61.99 31.99 -21.01
N PRO A 122 -62.40 31.04 -20.13
CA PRO A 122 -61.90 30.97 -18.74
C PRO A 122 -61.84 29.57 -18.07
N ALA A 123 -61.37 29.52 -16.82
CA ALA A 123 -61.38 28.38 -15.87
C ALA A 123 -62.60 28.52 -14.88
N PRO A 124 -62.74 27.88 -13.67
CA PRO A 124 -61.82 27.01 -12.88
C PRO A 124 -62.49 25.85 -12.05
N GLN A 125 -61.76 25.35 -11.02
CA GLN A 125 -62.16 24.59 -9.78
C GLN A 125 -61.88 23.05 -9.76
N THR A 126 -60.85 22.53 -9.05
CA THR A 126 -60.74 22.14 -7.59
C THR A 126 -61.57 20.88 -7.23
N THR A 127 -61.17 19.88 -6.42
CA THR A 127 -60.32 19.80 -5.19
C THR A 127 -59.72 18.38 -4.96
N ALA A 128 -58.67 18.24 -4.12
CA ALA A 128 -58.38 17.05 -3.28
C ALA A 128 -58.74 17.38 -1.81
N PRO A 129 -58.95 16.46 -0.82
CA PRO A 129 -57.84 15.68 -0.17
C PRO A 129 -58.17 14.39 0.70
N THR A 130 -57.12 13.74 1.29
CA THR A 130 -57.04 13.04 2.63
C THR A 130 -57.55 11.56 2.88
N PRO A 131 -57.31 10.85 4.05
CA PRO A 131 -56.70 9.47 4.05
C PRO A 131 -57.23 8.39 5.08
N SER A 132 -56.50 7.23 5.19
CA SER A 132 -56.42 6.26 6.34
C SER A 132 -57.66 5.35 6.67
N PRO A 133 -57.63 4.31 7.57
CA PRO A 133 -56.57 3.74 8.47
C PRO A 133 -56.44 2.17 8.56
N ASP A 134 -55.56 1.71 9.48
CA ASP A 134 -55.27 0.39 10.15
C ASP A 134 -56.07 -0.94 9.97
N GLU A 135 -55.36 -2.10 9.99
CA GLU A 135 -55.38 -3.08 11.12
C GLU A 135 -54.39 -4.30 11.04
N LYS A 136 -53.37 -4.29 11.93
CA LYS A 136 -52.95 -5.33 12.91
C LYS A 136 -53.21 -6.86 12.67
N LYS A 137 -52.13 -7.68 12.57
CA LYS A 137 -51.85 -8.90 13.42
C LYS A 137 -50.61 -9.75 13.04
N THR A 138 -49.73 -9.98 14.03
CA THR A 138 -48.83 -11.15 14.22
C THR A 138 -49.62 -12.32 14.91
N PRO A 139 -49.12 -13.58 15.12
CA PRO A 139 -47.72 -13.98 15.41
C PRO A 139 -47.21 -15.39 14.97
N SER A 140 -45.95 -15.71 15.37
CA SER A 140 -45.35 -17.05 15.64
C SER A 140 -45.23 -18.10 14.52
N GLY A 141 -44.01 -18.48 14.09
CA GLY A 141 -43.24 -19.63 14.60
C GLY A 141 -42.79 -20.49 13.39
N THR A 142 -41.71 -21.29 13.34
CA THR A 142 -40.88 -21.95 14.37
C THR A 142 -39.49 -22.28 13.77
N SER A 143 -38.45 -22.45 14.59
CA SER A 143 -37.12 -22.98 14.18
C SER A 143 -37.17 -24.45 13.72
N PRO A 144 -36.05 -25.00 13.22
CA PRO A 144 -35.36 -25.99 14.08
C PRO A 144 -33.83 -25.86 14.12
N THR A 145 -33.26 -26.38 15.22
CA THR A 145 -31.83 -26.53 15.51
C THR A 145 -31.44 -28.04 15.47
N PRO A 146 -30.17 -28.45 15.66
CA PRO A 146 -29.65 -29.70 15.08
C PRO A 146 -29.82 -30.94 15.97
N PRO A 147 -29.52 -32.15 15.46
CA PRO A 147 -29.26 -33.32 16.27
C PRO A 147 -27.76 -33.45 16.62
N ALA A 148 -27.47 -33.63 17.90
CA ALA A 148 -26.23 -34.22 18.38
C ALA A 148 -26.59 -35.28 19.44
N SER A 149 -26.03 -36.48 19.32
CA SER A 149 -26.01 -37.50 20.39
C SER A 149 -24.89 -38.50 20.10
N ALA A 150 -24.11 -38.81 21.13
CA ALA A 150 -23.00 -39.77 21.14
C ALA A 150 -23.52 -41.10 21.79
N PRO A 151 -22.68 -41.94 22.43
CA PRO A 151 -21.28 -42.34 22.19
C PRO A 151 -21.16 -43.87 21.99
N SER A 152 -19.95 -44.40 21.72
CA SER A 152 -19.60 -45.77 22.15
C SER A 152 -18.08 -45.98 22.29
N THR A 153 -17.70 -46.94 23.12
CA THR A 153 -16.34 -47.21 23.62
C THR A 153 -15.60 -48.36 22.88
N ALA A 154 -14.27 -48.39 23.07
CA ALA A 154 -13.26 -49.35 22.55
C ALA A 154 -13.38 -50.78 23.18
N PRO A 155 -12.46 -51.78 22.99
CA PRO A 155 -11.11 -51.75 22.35
C PRO A 155 -10.70 -53.03 21.52
N SER A 156 -9.37 -53.16 21.28
CA SER A 156 -8.59 -54.37 20.90
C SER A 156 -8.60 -54.86 19.44
N ASP A 157 -7.52 -55.45 18.88
CA ASP A 157 -6.07 -55.46 19.19
C ASP A 157 -5.29 -56.07 17.98
N GLU A 158 -3.98 -55.81 17.86
CA GLU A 158 -2.97 -56.57 17.07
C GLU A 158 -3.19 -56.73 15.51
N LYS A 159 -2.20 -56.82 14.61
CA LYS A 159 -0.74 -57.01 14.69
C LYS A 159 -0.06 -56.59 13.36
N ALA A 160 1.13 -55.99 13.42
CA ALA A 160 2.09 -55.90 12.29
C ALA A 160 3.13 -57.05 12.41
N PRO A 161 3.91 -57.46 11.38
CA PRO A 161 4.97 -56.59 10.85
C PRO A 161 5.47 -56.84 9.40
N GLU A 162 6.53 -56.08 9.05
CA GLU A 162 7.68 -56.44 8.19
C GLU A 162 7.62 -56.35 6.65
N GLU A 163 8.18 -55.22 6.18
CA GLU A 163 9.12 -55.06 5.05
C GLU A 163 10.19 -56.20 4.95
N PRO A 164 10.84 -56.47 3.79
CA PRO A 164 11.81 -55.51 3.23
C PRO A 164 12.12 -55.47 1.69
N VAL A 165 12.57 -54.28 1.28
CA VAL A 165 13.56 -53.90 0.23
C VAL A 165 13.56 -54.46 -1.22
N SER A 166 13.30 -53.53 -2.14
CA SER A 166 14.03 -53.21 -3.40
C SER A 166 14.44 -54.30 -4.42
N THR A 167 14.08 -54.09 -5.70
CA THR A 167 15.06 -53.95 -6.81
C THR A 167 14.42 -53.36 -8.08
N SER A 168 15.23 -52.72 -8.92
CA SER A 168 14.83 -52.06 -10.17
C SER A 168 14.97 -52.98 -11.39
N ALA A 169 14.00 -53.00 -12.31
CA ALA A 169 14.24 -53.27 -13.75
C ALA A 169 13.01 -52.99 -14.65
N ASN A 170 13.29 -52.29 -15.76
CA ASN A 170 12.67 -52.32 -17.10
C ASN A 170 11.20 -51.92 -17.35
N ASP A 171 11.08 -50.85 -18.15
CA ASP A 171 9.97 -50.49 -19.05
C ASP A 171 9.55 -51.61 -20.03
N GLU A 172 8.31 -51.49 -20.55
CA GLU A 172 8.03 -51.58 -22.00
C GLU A 172 6.57 -51.11 -22.33
N ASP A 173 6.35 -49.81 -22.53
CA ASP A 173 5.16 -49.28 -23.26
C ASP A 173 5.61 -48.57 -24.55
N PRO A 174 5.39 -49.19 -25.74
CA PRO A 174 5.80 -48.63 -27.03
C PRO A 174 5.14 -47.31 -27.44
N ASN A 175 4.07 -46.85 -26.77
CA ASN A 175 3.26 -45.70 -27.21
C ASN A 175 3.51 -44.40 -26.42
N ARG A 176 4.50 -44.35 -25.52
CA ARG A 176 4.75 -43.14 -24.71
C ARG A 176 5.44 -42.01 -25.51
N PRO A 177 4.79 -40.84 -25.73
CA PRO A 177 5.41 -39.75 -26.48
C PRO A 177 6.55 -39.08 -25.68
N VAL A 178 7.72 -38.94 -26.32
CA VAL A 178 8.92 -38.31 -25.73
C VAL A 178 9.25 -36.97 -26.39
N LEU A 179 9.14 -35.88 -25.61
CA LEU A 179 9.51 -34.52 -26.03
C LEU A 179 11.03 -34.34 -25.98
N LYS A 180 11.69 -34.33 -27.15
CA LYS A 180 13.14 -34.11 -27.27
C LYS A 180 13.49 -32.62 -27.12
N ARG A 181 14.02 -32.22 -25.95
CA ARG A 181 14.62 -30.89 -25.73
C ARG A 181 16.13 -30.98 -25.97
N GLY A 182 16.61 -30.40 -27.07
CA GLY A 182 18.05 -30.34 -27.38
C GLY A 182 18.73 -29.09 -26.79
N GLN A 183 19.93 -29.26 -26.27
CA GLN A 183 20.93 -28.27 -25.81
C GLN A 183 22.30 -28.98 -25.83
N PRO A 184 23.44 -28.28 -25.94
CA PRO A 184 24.16 -28.19 -27.21
C PRO A 184 25.51 -28.92 -27.22
N LYS A 185 26.08 -29.15 -28.42
CA LYS A 185 27.44 -29.68 -28.56
C LYS A 185 28.38 -28.65 -29.19
N THR A 186 29.37 -28.25 -28.39
CA THR A 186 30.60 -27.60 -28.86
C THR A 186 31.50 -28.65 -29.51
N GLU A 187 31.88 -28.45 -30.77
CA GLU A 187 33.28 -28.43 -31.22
C GLU A 187 33.37 -27.97 -32.68
N GLY A 188 34.44 -27.26 -33.02
CA GLY A 188 34.54 -26.52 -34.27
C GLY A 188 35.23 -27.29 -35.41
N THR A 189 35.14 -26.73 -36.60
CA THR A 189 36.15 -26.90 -37.65
C THR A 189 36.32 -25.57 -38.36
N ILE A 190 37.58 -25.15 -38.50
CA ILE A 190 38.02 -23.87 -39.07
C ILE A 190 37.96 -23.94 -40.60
N HIS A 191 37.59 -22.84 -41.28
CA HIS A 191 38.29 -22.36 -42.48
C HIS A 191 38.06 -20.83 -42.68
N PRO A 192 38.96 -20.10 -43.37
CA PRO A 192 39.30 -18.72 -42.98
C PRO A 192 38.76 -17.62 -43.92
N GLY A 193 38.64 -16.39 -43.41
CA GLY A 193 38.28 -15.24 -44.26
C GLY A 193 38.24 -13.87 -43.56
N ALA A 194 39.36 -13.14 -43.63
CA ALA A 194 39.48 -11.68 -43.63
C ALA A 194 39.11 -10.81 -42.39
N SER A 195 40.14 -10.05 -41.98
CA SER A 195 40.11 -8.67 -41.44
C SER A 195 39.82 -8.43 -39.95
N THR A 196 40.91 -8.44 -39.18
CA THR A 196 41.03 -7.83 -37.86
C THR A 196 41.00 -6.30 -37.92
N GLY A 197 40.02 -5.66 -37.29
CA GLY A 197 39.92 -4.20 -37.13
C GLY A 197 39.84 -3.78 -35.66
N VAL A 198 40.94 -3.92 -34.90
CA VAL A 198 41.00 -3.46 -33.51
C VAL A 198 41.26 -1.95 -33.48
N LEU A 199 40.32 -1.16 -32.96
CA LEU A 199 40.59 0.23 -32.58
C LEU A 199 40.05 0.62 -31.19
N ARG A 200 40.94 0.43 -30.20
CA ARG A 200 41.20 1.30 -29.03
C ARG A 200 40.00 1.91 -28.28
N ARG A 201 39.78 1.37 -27.07
CA ARG A 201 39.20 2.05 -25.90
C ARG A 201 39.80 3.46 -25.72
N PRO A 202 39.00 4.54 -25.71
CA PRO A 202 39.51 5.86 -25.33
C PRO A 202 39.73 5.92 -23.82
N THR A 203 41.00 5.95 -23.41
CA THR A 203 41.40 6.39 -22.06
C THR A 203 41.31 7.92 -22.00
N GLY A 204 40.18 8.43 -21.55
CA GLY A 204 39.96 9.85 -21.28
C GLY A 204 39.48 10.05 -19.84
N THR A 205 40.31 10.68 -19.02
CA THR A 205 40.00 10.98 -17.62
C THR A 205 38.98 12.12 -17.52
N ALA A 206 37.70 11.79 -17.68
CA ALA A 206 36.59 12.66 -17.30
C ALA A 206 36.08 12.21 -15.93
N ALA A 207 35.95 13.16 -15.00
CA ALA A 207 35.64 12.87 -13.60
C ALA A 207 34.37 12.00 -13.48
N SER A 208 34.47 10.92 -12.70
CA SER A 208 33.29 10.23 -12.19
C SER A 208 32.58 11.19 -11.25
N ALA A 209 31.65 11.97 -11.80
CA ALA A 209 30.69 12.70 -11.02
C ALA A 209 29.85 11.65 -10.29
N GLU A 210 30.22 11.37 -9.05
CA GLU A 210 29.38 10.70 -8.06
C GLU A 210 28.12 11.54 -7.88
N THR A 211 27.19 11.33 -8.81
CA THR A 211 25.81 11.72 -8.64
C THR A 211 25.37 10.96 -7.42
N LYS A 212 25.28 11.64 -6.27
CA LYS A 212 24.69 11.11 -5.05
C LYS A 212 23.27 10.69 -5.42
N GLN A 213 23.10 9.44 -5.83
CA GLN A 213 21.81 8.91 -6.22
C GLN A 213 20.98 8.89 -4.95
N SER A 214 20.06 9.84 -4.85
CA SER A 214 19.06 9.87 -3.79
C SER A 214 18.44 8.47 -3.69
N PRO A 215 18.29 7.90 -2.48
CA PRO A 215 17.76 6.55 -2.33
C PRO A 215 16.43 6.44 -3.08
N PRO A 216 16.14 5.29 -3.72
CA PRO A 216 15.02 5.16 -4.62
C PRO A 216 13.71 5.45 -3.88
N GLN A 217 13.10 6.61 -4.18
CA GLN A 217 11.84 7.01 -3.58
C GLN A 217 10.77 5.92 -3.79
N GLN A 218 10.27 5.40 -2.67
CA GLN A 218 9.11 4.54 -2.58
C GLN A 218 7.87 5.41 -2.38
N ILE A 219 6.77 5.05 -3.04
CA ILE A 219 5.46 5.67 -2.89
C ILE A 219 4.45 4.51 -2.87
N PRO A 220 3.54 4.41 -1.90
CA PRO A 220 2.46 3.43 -1.94
C PRO A 220 1.60 3.61 -3.18
N ALA A 221 0.97 2.54 -3.66
CA ALA A 221 0.04 2.63 -4.76
C ALA A 221 -1.13 1.66 -4.61
N ILE A 222 -2.33 2.14 -4.94
CA ILE A 222 -3.61 1.47 -4.73
C ILE A 222 -4.21 1.17 -6.11
N SER A 223 -4.88 0.03 -6.24
CA SER A 223 -5.64 -0.34 -7.44
C SER A 223 -7.04 -0.77 -7.01
N ASP A 224 -7.89 0.22 -6.73
CA ASP A 224 -9.33 0.03 -6.52
C ASP A 224 -10.09 0.68 -7.68
N ALA A 225 -11.18 0.03 -8.10
CA ALA A 225 -12.08 0.51 -9.14
C ALA A 225 -13.33 1.22 -8.58
N SER A 226 -13.57 1.16 -7.27
CA SER A 226 -14.77 1.70 -6.62
C SER A 226 -14.50 2.44 -5.30
N GLY A 227 -13.23 2.74 -4.99
CA GLY A 227 -12.84 3.53 -3.81
C GLY A 227 -13.30 5.00 -3.88
N PRO A 228 -13.29 5.72 -2.74
CA PRO A 228 -13.57 7.15 -2.71
C PRO A 228 -12.47 7.96 -3.41
N ASP A 229 -12.78 9.19 -3.81
CA ASP A 229 -11.76 10.14 -4.31
C ASP A 229 -10.63 10.31 -3.27
N PRO A 230 -9.34 10.26 -3.67
CA PRO A 230 -8.19 10.37 -2.76
C PRO A 230 -8.24 11.60 -1.85
N ARG A 231 -7.94 11.41 -0.55
CA ARG A 231 -8.03 12.45 0.49
C ARG A 231 -6.69 12.69 1.19
N PRO A 232 -6.29 13.95 1.41
CA PRO A 232 -5.02 14.25 2.07
C PRO A 232 -5.04 13.86 3.55
N TYR A 233 -4.33 12.79 3.90
CA TYR A 233 -4.11 12.36 5.28
C TYR A 233 -3.09 13.21 6.05
N LYS A 234 -2.44 14.19 5.41
CA LYS A 234 -1.43 15.04 6.07
C LYS A 234 -2.10 16.03 7.02
N TYR A 235 -1.75 15.99 8.30
CA TYR A 235 -2.17 16.99 9.28
C TYR A 235 -1.13 18.13 9.33
N ASP A 236 -1.56 19.36 9.09
CA ASP A 236 -0.72 20.55 9.20
C ASP A 236 -0.69 21.10 10.63
N LEU A 237 0.45 20.95 11.31
CA LEU A 237 0.70 21.51 12.63
C LEU A 237 1.22 22.95 12.53
N LYS A 238 0.88 23.78 13.53
CA LYS A 238 1.61 25.03 13.78
C LYS A 238 2.99 24.70 14.35
N ALA A 239 4.00 25.50 14.04
CA ALA A 239 5.39 25.26 14.48
C ALA A 239 5.53 25.08 16.01
N ASP A 240 4.81 25.87 16.81
CA ASP A 240 4.85 25.79 18.28
C ASP A 240 4.22 24.48 18.80
N GLU A 241 3.11 24.05 18.18
CA GLU A 241 2.43 22.79 18.48
C GLU A 241 3.27 21.58 18.04
N GLU A 242 3.90 21.66 16.86
CA GLU A 242 4.85 20.65 16.38
C GLU A 242 6.00 20.47 17.36
N GLN A 243 6.62 21.56 17.82
CA GLN A 243 7.70 21.49 18.82
C GLN A 243 7.22 20.91 20.16
N LYS A 244 6.02 21.29 20.63
CA LYS A 244 5.39 20.70 21.84
C LYS A 244 5.25 19.18 21.70
N TYR A 245 4.60 18.70 20.63
CA TYR A 245 4.32 17.28 20.44
C TYR A 245 5.58 16.48 20.11
N ARG A 246 6.48 17.00 19.27
CA ARG A 246 7.77 16.37 18.97
C ARG A 246 8.62 16.18 20.22
N LYS A 247 8.70 17.20 21.10
CA LYS A 247 9.39 17.10 22.40
C LYS A 247 8.74 16.06 23.31
N GLY A 248 7.41 16.00 23.35
CA GLY A 248 6.68 14.98 24.10
C GLY A 248 6.94 13.55 23.58
N MET A 249 6.95 13.36 22.25
CA MET A 249 7.26 12.07 21.63
C MET A 249 8.71 11.65 21.89
N LEU A 250 9.68 12.59 21.87
CA LEU A 250 11.07 12.31 22.23
C LEU A 250 11.22 11.94 23.72
N ALA A 251 10.42 12.52 24.62
CA ALA A 251 10.40 12.11 26.02
C ALA A 251 9.86 10.67 26.17
N LEU A 252 8.75 10.33 25.49
CA LEU A 252 8.22 8.97 25.45
C LEU A 252 9.22 7.97 24.83
N ALA A 253 9.99 8.40 23.82
CA ALA A 253 11.05 7.59 23.21
C ALA A 253 12.19 7.33 24.21
N ALA A 254 12.57 8.34 25.00
CA ALA A 254 13.60 8.21 26.01
C ALA A 254 13.17 7.25 27.14
N ASP A 255 11.90 7.27 27.53
CA ASP A 255 11.33 6.30 28.48
C ASP A 255 11.29 4.89 27.89
N ALA A 256 10.90 4.72 26.62
CA ALA A 256 10.85 3.42 25.95
C ALA A 256 12.25 2.80 25.79
N VAL A 257 13.26 3.59 25.40
CA VAL A 257 14.66 3.14 25.31
C VAL A 257 15.20 2.73 26.69
N ARG A 258 14.96 3.54 27.73
CA ARG A 258 15.32 3.18 29.11
C ARG A 258 14.65 1.89 29.58
N ALA A 259 13.40 1.64 29.18
CA ALA A 259 12.67 0.42 29.49
C ALA A 259 13.31 -0.81 28.81
N LYS A 260 13.56 -0.78 27.50
CA LYS A 260 14.21 -1.90 26.78
C LYS A 260 15.61 -2.18 27.34
N ILE A 261 16.42 -1.16 27.64
CA ILE A 261 17.74 -1.36 28.29
C ILE A 261 17.64 -2.04 29.66
N LYS A 262 16.57 -1.78 30.43
CA LYS A 262 16.35 -2.45 31.72
C LYS A 262 15.98 -3.93 31.55
N GLU A 263 15.26 -4.26 30.48
CA GLU A 263 14.85 -5.61 30.10
C GLU A 263 16.02 -6.44 29.53
N THR A 264 16.79 -5.87 28.60
CA THR A 264 17.93 -6.54 27.93
C THR A 264 19.17 -6.68 28.81
N LYS A 265 19.23 -6.00 29.96
CA LYS A 265 20.34 -6.20 30.92
C LYS A 265 20.26 -7.62 31.52
N PRO A 266 21.32 -8.44 31.42
CA PRO A 266 21.30 -9.80 31.94
C PRO A 266 21.03 -9.78 33.44
N VAL A 267 19.95 -10.45 33.85
CA VAL A 267 19.66 -10.69 35.26
C VAL A 267 20.71 -11.63 35.80
N LEU A 268 21.69 -11.09 36.52
CA LEU A 268 22.55 -11.87 37.41
C LEU A 268 21.67 -12.45 38.54
N GLN A 269 21.12 -13.64 38.28
CA GLN A 269 20.42 -14.43 39.30
C GLN A 269 21.41 -14.73 40.43
N GLY A 270 21.20 -14.13 41.59
CA GLY A 270 22.14 -14.20 42.73
C GLY A 270 22.02 -13.05 43.72
N GLY A 271 21.40 -11.93 43.35
CA GLY A 271 21.04 -10.85 44.28
C GLY A 271 19.88 -11.24 45.20
N LYS A 272 20.17 -11.42 46.49
CA LYS A 272 19.19 -11.60 47.58
C LYS A 272 18.16 -10.44 47.56
N PRO A 273 16.85 -10.66 47.82
CA PRO A 273 15.85 -9.59 47.72
C PRO A 273 16.17 -8.43 48.66
N GLU A 274 16.38 -7.24 48.09
CA GLU A 274 16.61 -6.02 48.88
C GLU A 274 15.34 -5.59 49.62
N THR A 275 15.45 -5.57 50.94
CA THR A 275 14.52 -4.94 51.87
C THR A 275 14.27 -3.48 51.46
N PRO A 276 13.04 -2.93 51.56
CA PRO A 276 12.74 -1.58 51.06
C PRO A 276 13.43 -0.49 51.90
N ALA A 277 14.62 -0.07 51.44
CA ALA A 277 15.39 1.00 52.05
C ALA A 277 14.87 2.39 51.64
N ALA A 278 14.53 3.17 52.66
CA ALA A 278 14.27 4.61 52.73
C ALA A 278 14.26 5.46 51.43
N LYS A 279 13.21 6.28 51.30
CA LYS A 279 13.04 7.35 50.30
C LYS A 279 14.25 8.32 50.28
N SER A 280 15.15 8.15 49.31
CA SER A 280 16.15 9.18 48.97
C SER A 280 15.54 10.18 47.99
N THR A 281 15.13 11.35 48.48
CA THR A 281 14.52 12.42 47.68
C THR A 281 15.55 13.23 46.90
N ARG A 282 16.39 12.55 46.12
CA ARG A 282 17.22 13.17 45.08
C ARG A 282 17.10 12.32 43.83
N ALA A 283 16.14 12.70 42.98
CA ALA A 283 15.99 12.10 41.66
C ALA A 283 17.29 12.33 40.88
N ALA A 284 18.15 11.30 40.86
CA ALA A 284 19.29 11.27 39.96
C ALA A 284 18.71 11.44 38.56
N LYS A 285 19.15 12.48 37.83
CA LYS A 285 18.70 12.72 36.46
C LYS A 285 18.96 11.45 35.66
N ALA A 286 17.89 10.75 35.29
CA ALA A 286 18.02 9.53 34.51
C ALA A 286 18.82 9.86 33.25
N VAL A 287 19.82 9.04 32.95
CA VAL A 287 20.66 9.21 31.77
C VAL A 287 19.74 9.31 30.55
N GLN A 288 19.86 10.41 29.82
CA GLN A 288 19.05 10.65 28.63
C GLN A 288 19.80 10.12 27.40
N PRO A 289 19.13 9.37 26.50
CA PRO A 289 19.69 9.05 25.21
C PRO A 289 19.84 10.31 24.35
N SER A 290 20.80 10.31 23.44
CA SER A 290 20.81 11.21 22.27
C SER A 290 19.93 10.60 21.17
N PHE A 291 19.39 11.47 20.31
CA PHE A 291 18.49 11.08 19.22
C PHE A 291 18.98 11.65 17.89
N ASP A 292 19.14 10.75 16.93
CA ASP A 292 19.58 11.00 15.58
C ASP A 292 18.48 10.60 14.59
N ASP A 293 18.55 11.10 13.35
CA ASP A 293 17.57 10.87 12.28
C ASP A 293 16.09 11.08 12.70
N VAL A 294 15.84 12.08 13.54
CA VAL A 294 14.51 12.35 14.12
C VAL A 294 13.49 12.77 13.06
N GLN A 295 12.67 11.82 12.62
CA GLN A 295 11.53 12.03 11.74
C GLN A 295 10.24 12.09 12.55
N PHE A 296 9.51 13.20 12.44
CA PHE A 296 8.20 13.40 13.08
C PHE A 296 7.17 13.69 12.00
N ARG A 297 6.07 12.93 11.99
CA ARG A 297 4.96 13.07 11.02
C ARG A 297 3.63 13.07 11.76
N ALA A 298 2.68 13.86 11.26
CA ALA A 298 1.33 13.97 11.80
C ALA A 298 0.30 13.69 10.69
N PHE A 299 -0.73 12.93 11.02
CA PHE A 299 -1.75 12.49 10.07
C PHE A 299 -3.16 12.64 10.62
N ASP A 300 -4.11 13.08 9.80
CA ASP A 300 -5.54 13.00 10.08
C ASP A 300 -6.12 11.76 9.40
N LEU A 301 -5.98 10.60 10.04
CA LEU A 301 -6.35 9.32 9.44
C LEU A 301 -7.86 9.14 9.27
N TRP A 302 -8.70 9.91 9.97
CA TRP A 302 -10.17 9.80 9.87
C TRP A 302 -10.82 10.99 9.18
N ASN A 303 -10.05 12.00 8.77
CA ASN A 303 -10.57 13.30 8.33
C ASN A 303 -11.46 13.96 9.40
N THR A 304 -11.13 13.77 10.69
CA THR A 304 -11.89 14.27 11.86
C THR A 304 -11.12 15.32 12.67
N ASN A 305 -9.98 15.79 12.18
CA ASN A 305 -9.08 16.73 12.86
C ASN A 305 -8.47 16.15 14.17
N GLU A 306 -8.33 14.82 14.23
CA GLU A 306 -7.68 14.08 15.31
C GLU A 306 -6.31 13.55 14.85
N PRO A 307 -5.20 14.26 15.14
CA PRO A 307 -3.88 13.88 14.65
C PRO A 307 -3.36 12.61 15.34
N VAL A 308 -2.92 11.67 14.50
CA VAL A 308 -2.03 10.58 14.86
C VAL A 308 -0.60 10.99 14.54
N PHE A 309 0.26 10.95 15.55
CA PHE A 309 1.67 11.28 15.48
C PHE A 309 2.50 10.02 15.33
N VAL A 310 3.44 10.03 14.40
CA VAL A 310 4.46 8.98 14.24
C VAL A 310 5.84 9.61 14.41
N LEU A 311 6.64 9.04 15.30
CA LEU A 311 8.05 9.39 15.51
C LEU A 311 8.92 8.20 15.14
N SER A 312 9.87 8.41 14.24
CA SER A 312 10.96 7.46 13.94
C SER A 312 12.29 8.13 14.26
N THR A 313 13.20 7.44 14.96
CA THR A 313 14.53 7.97 15.32
C THR A 313 15.50 6.85 15.69
N THR A 314 16.79 7.08 15.50
CA THR A 314 17.86 6.26 16.09
C THR A 314 18.26 6.88 17.43
N ALA A 315 18.32 6.08 18.49
CA ALA A 315 18.68 6.53 19.83
C ALA A 315 20.01 5.89 20.28
N HIS A 316 20.91 6.69 20.84
CA HIS A 316 22.18 6.24 21.40
C HIS A 316 22.21 6.52 22.90
N MET A 317 22.78 5.60 23.68
CA MET A 317 23.05 5.84 25.10
C MET A 317 24.48 6.35 25.28
N PRO A 318 24.71 7.39 26.11
CA PRO A 318 26.08 7.80 26.42
C PRO A 318 26.76 6.65 27.18
N SER A 319 27.82 6.09 26.58
CA SER A 319 28.62 5.05 27.23
C SER A 319 29.29 5.61 28.48
N SER A 320 29.19 4.88 29.60
CA SER A 320 29.85 5.29 30.83
C SER A 320 31.33 4.93 30.73
N PRO A 321 32.27 5.83 31.07
CA PRO A 321 33.69 5.46 31.14
C PRO A 321 33.86 4.31 32.13
N GLY A 322 34.30 3.15 31.64
CA GLY A 322 34.42 1.91 32.42
C GLY A 322 33.34 0.85 32.19
N SER A 323 32.31 1.10 31.37
CA SER A 323 31.41 0.02 30.90
C SER A 323 31.83 -0.49 29.53
N GLU A 324 32.17 -1.78 29.41
CA GLU A 324 32.31 -2.50 28.13
C GLU A 324 30.95 -2.75 27.43
N GLY A 325 29.98 -1.86 27.66
CA GLY A 325 28.79 -1.80 26.82
C GLY A 325 29.19 -1.18 25.49
N SER A 326 29.16 -1.99 24.43
CA SER A 326 29.26 -1.49 23.05
C SER A 326 28.30 -0.32 22.84
N ASP A 327 28.68 0.65 22.00
CA ASP A 327 27.77 1.69 21.52
C ASP A 327 26.58 1.03 20.79
N VAL A 328 25.46 0.84 21.48
CA VAL A 328 24.25 0.20 20.94
C VAL A 328 23.30 1.30 20.50
N SER A 329 23.13 1.40 19.18
CA SER A 329 22.05 2.14 18.55
C SER A 329 20.73 1.39 18.68
N TYR A 330 19.71 2.06 19.19
CA TYR A 330 18.33 1.57 19.23
C TYR A 330 17.50 2.25 18.14
N PHE A 331 16.78 1.48 17.35
CA PHE A 331 15.78 1.98 16.40
C PHE A 331 14.45 2.11 17.14
N VAL A 332 13.89 3.33 17.15
CA VAL A 332 12.68 3.68 17.88
C VAL A 332 11.59 4.12 16.92
N THR A 333 10.43 3.48 17.02
CA THR A 333 9.22 3.85 16.29
C THR A 333 8.04 3.94 17.25
N LEU A 334 7.53 5.15 17.46
CA LEU A 334 6.37 5.42 18.30
C LEU A 334 5.19 5.89 17.45
N VAL A 335 4.00 5.40 17.79
CA VAL A 335 2.73 5.98 17.32
C VAL A 335 1.94 6.44 18.53
N ALA A 336 1.40 7.65 18.48
CA ALA A 336 0.59 8.24 19.55
C ALA A 336 -0.52 9.13 18.97
N LYS A 337 -1.50 9.50 19.79
CA LYS A 337 -2.51 10.51 19.47
C LYS A 337 -2.70 11.48 20.63
N LYS A 338 -3.35 12.62 20.40
CA LYS A 338 -3.82 13.49 21.50
C LYS A 338 -5.00 12.83 22.23
N ASN A 339 -5.07 12.98 23.56
CA ASN A 339 -6.29 12.76 24.33
C ASN A 339 -7.13 14.06 24.41
N ILE A 340 -8.26 14.03 25.12
CA ILE A 340 -9.14 15.20 25.33
C ILE A 340 -8.51 16.35 26.14
N TYR A 341 -7.30 16.15 26.68
CA TYR A 341 -6.53 17.11 27.48
C TYR A 341 -5.24 17.55 26.76
N ASP A 342 -5.12 17.30 25.45
CA ASP A 342 -3.93 17.56 24.62
C ASP A 342 -2.62 16.88 25.11
N GLU A 343 -2.75 15.78 25.86
CA GLU A 343 -1.63 14.91 26.25
C GLU A 343 -1.43 13.79 25.23
N LEU A 344 -0.17 13.35 25.07
CA LEU A 344 0.18 12.27 24.15
C LEU A 344 -0.18 10.91 24.75
N ARG A 345 -1.15 10.24 24.14
CA ARG A 345 -1.48 8.85 24.40
C ARG A 345 -0.76 7.93 23.40
N LYS A 346 0.18 7.13 23.90
CA LYS A 346 0.93 6.14 23.12
C LYS A 346 0.00 5.00 22.66
N LEU A 347 -0.03 4.74 21.35
CA LEU A 347 -0.74 3.64 20.69
C LEU A 347 0.21 2.48 20.32
N TYR A 348 1.47 2.79 20.03
CA TYR A 348 2.51 1.81 19.71
C TYR A 348 3.89 2.25 20.21
N SER A 349 4.77 1.29 20.48
CA SER A 349 6.08 1.51 21.11
C SER A 349 7.11 0.47 20.69
N GLY A 350 7.59 0.54 19.44
CA GLY A 350 8.69 -0.32 18.97
C GLY A 350 10.04 0.26 19.37
N VAL A 351 10.83 -0.52 20.13
CA VAL A 351 12.25 -0.24 20.39
C VAL A 351 13.01 -1.54 20.19
N THR A 352 13.95 -1.54 19.24
CA THR A 352 14.81 -2.68 18.93
C THR A 352 16.23 -2.19 18.65
N ASP A 353 17.21 -3.08 18.59
CA ASP A 353 18.58 -2.77 18.14
C ASP A 353 18.96 -3.69 16.96
N ALA A 354 20.19 -3.62 16.48
CA ALA A 354 20.66 -4.48 15.38
C ALA A 354 20.84 -5.96 15.74
N ARG A 355 20.66 -6.35 17.01
CA ARG A 355 20.85 -7.73 17.52
C ARG A 355 19.52 -8.43 17.89
N HIS A 356 18.46 -7.68 18.15
CA HIS A 356 17.13 -8.18 18.56
C HIS A 356 16.04 -7.94 17.49
N LEU A 357 16.42 -7.95 16.21
CA LEU A 357 15.49 -7.80 15.07
C LEU A 357 14.59 -9.02 14.86
N ASP A 358 14.93 -10.14 15.49
CA ASP A 358 14.15 -11.37 15.61
C ASP A 358 13.02 -11.24 16.65
N GLU A 359 13.30 -10.64 17.82
CA GLU A 359 12.30 -10.37 18.87
C GLU A 359 11.32 -9.27 18.47
N THR A 360 11.82 -8.19 17.88
CA THR A 360 11.04 -6.98 17.60
C THR A 360 11.52 -6.38 16.27
N PRO A 361 10.74 -6.50 15.19
CA PRO A 361 11.13 -5.92 13.91
C PRO A 361 11.13 -4.40 13.97
N ARG A 362 12.13 -3.77 13.34
CA ARG A 362 12.17 -2.33 13.12
C ARG A 362 11.05 -1.94 12.16
N LEU A 363 10.19 -1.01 12.59
CA LEU A 363 9.12 -0.45 11.75
C LEU A 363 9.56 0.90 11.15
N GLU A 364 9.65 0.99 9.82
CA GLU A 364 9.89 2.24 9.11
C GLU A 364 8.59 2.72 8.46
N LEU A 365 8.09 3.88 8.87
CA LEU A 365 6.88 4.46 8.29
C LEU A 365 7.12 4.86 6.82
N ILE A 366 6.31 4.32 5.92
CA ILE A 366 6.29 4.70 4.52
C ILE A 366 5.32 5.87 4.34
N ASP A 367 4.03 5.62 4.55
CA ASP A 367 3.01 6.66 4.44
C ASP A 367 1.68 6.28 5.12
N ALA A 368 0.74 7.22 5.10
CA ALA A 368 -0.68 6.91 5.29
C ALA A 368 -1.35 6.63 3.94
N VAL A 369 -2.21 5.59 3.89
CA VAL A 369 -2.87 5.05 2.69
C VAL A 369 -4.29 4.61 3.02
N ASP A 370 -5.21 4.68 2.05
CA ASP A 370 -6.51 4.01 2.16
C ASP A 370 -6.35 2.54 1.75
N ALA A 371 -6.19 1.62 2.71
CA ALA A 371 -5.84 0.24 2.39
C ALA A 371 -7.07 -0.64 2.09
N ASP A 372 -8.24 -0.33 2.68
CA ASP A 372 -9.50 -1.06 2.46
C ASP A 372 -10.55 -0.29 1.64
N GLY A 373 -10.25 0.93 1.17
CA GLY A 373 -11.12 1.72 0.31
C GLY A 373 -12.29 2.38 1.06
N ASP A 374 -12.17 2.57 2.38
CA ASP A 374 -13.25 3.13 3.23
C ASP A 374 -13.16 4.66 3.44
N GLY A 375 -12.13 5.31 2.88
CA GLY A 375 -11.87 6.74 2.97
C GLY A 375 -11.09 7.17 4.21
N ARG A 376 -10.51 6.21 4.95
CA ARG A 376 -9.68 6.43 6.14
C ARG A 376 -8.26 5.93 5.86
N GLY A 377 -7.31 6.51 6.60
CA GLY A 377 -5.90 6.18 6.47
C GLY A 377 -5.46 5.07 7.42
N GLU A 378 -4.87 4.01 6.88
CA GLU A 378 -3.96 3.13 7.59
C GLU A 378 -2.52 3.65 7.50
N LEU A 379 -1.70 3.28 8.47
CA LEU A 379 -0.26 3.50 8.43
C LEU A 379 0.42 2.29 7.78
N LEU A 380 1.07 2.50 6.63
CA LEU A 380 1.92 1.50 5.97
C LEU A 380 3.34 1.61 6.50
N PHE A 381 3.85 0.51 7.06
CA PHE A 381 5.23 0.38 7.51
C PHE A 381 5.98 -0.67 6.70
N LYS A 382 7.27 -0.42 6.46
CA LYS A 382 8.24 -1.49 6.18
C LYS A 382 8.64 -2.12 7.51
N ARG A 383 8.63 -3.44 7.57
CA ARG A 383 9.04 -4.25 8.72
C ARG A 383 10.40 -4.86 8.40
N ILE A 384 11.40 -4.61 9.23
CA ILE A 384 12.76 -5.12 9.05
C ILE A 384 13.08 -6.04 10.23
N SER A 385 13.32 -7.31 9.91
CA SER A 385 13.70 -8.40 10.82
C SER A 385 15.09 -8.94 10.44
N ASP A 386 15.64 -9.82 11.26
CA ASP A 386 16.86 -10.59 10.97
C ASP A 386 16.74 -11.45 9.70
N VAL A 387 15.58 -12.07 9.48
CA VAL A 387 15.23 -12.91 8.32
C VAL A 387 14.82 -12.13 7.06
N GLY A 388 14.98 -10.80 7.06
CA GLY A 388 14.74 -9.95 5.89
C GLY A 388 13.71 -8.85 6.11
N SER A 389 13.17 -8.31 5.01
CA SER A 389 12.19 -7.21 5.02
C SER A 389 10.83 -7.67 4.51
N THR A 390 9.78 -7.07 5.07
CA THR A 390 8.39 -7.20 4.60
C THR A 390 7.63 -5.91 4.90
N TRP A 391 6.29 -5.94 4.82
CA TRP A 391 5.42 -4.79 5.00
C TRP A 391 4.33 -5.09 6.04
N GLY A 392 3.77 -4.05 6.63
CA GLY A 392 2.59 -4.17 7.48
C GLY A 392 1.69 -2.95 7.37
N VAL A 393 0.38 -3.19 7.35
CA VAL A 393 -0.66 -2.17 7.32
C VAL A 393 -1.32 -2.16 8.69
N TYR A 394 -1.33 -1.00 9.34
CA TYR A 394 -1.81 -0.85 10.71
C TYR A 394 -2.85 0.27 10.82
N ARG A 395 -3.98 -0.04 11.43
CA ARG A 395 -5.04 0.91 11.76
C ARG A 395 -4.79 1.47 13.16
N ALA A 396 -4.61 2.78 13.27
CA ALA A 396 -4.59 3.42 14.58
C ALA A 396 -5.95 3.20 15.28
N GLY A 397 -5.95 2.97 16.58
CA GLY A 397 -7.17 2.74 17.36
C GLY A 397 -7.42 3.83 18.40
N ALA A 398 -8.41 3.58 19.26
CA ALA A 398 -8.61 4.40 20.46
C ALA A 398 -7.40 4.29 21.41
N ASP A 399 -6.87 3.08 21.58
CA ASP A 399 -5.99 2.68 22.68
C ASP A 399 -4.66 2.06 22.21
N GLN A 400 -4.66 1.46 21.02
CA GLN A 400 -3.55 0.67 20.46
C GLN A 400 -3.49 0.82 18.95
N LEU A 401 -2.35 0.43 18.36
CA LEU A 401 -2.18 0.28 16.91
C LEU A 401 -2.53 -1.16 16.51
N PHE A 402 -3.57 -1.35 15.71
CA PHE A 402 -4.05 -2.67 15.30
C PHE A 402 -3.40 -3.12 13.97
N PRO A 403 -2.77 -4.30 13.89
CA PRO A 403 -2.35 -4.86 12.61
C PRO A 403 -3.59 -5.29 11.81
N LEU A 404 -3.71 -4.78 10.57
CA LEU A 404 -4.69 -5.30 9.58
C LEU A 404 -4.04 -6.32 8.64
N PHE A 405 -2.77 -6.07 8.29
CA PHE A 405 -1.95 -6.96 7.49
C PHE A 405 -0.52 -6.95 8.00
N GLU A 406 0.08 -8.14 8.07
CA GLU A 406 1.51 -8.32 8.31
C GLU A 406 2.02 -9.35 7.31
N GLY A 407 2.87 -8.91 6.38
CA GLY A 407 3.44 -9.78 5.36
C GLY A 407 4.46 -10.76 5.93
N THR A 408 4.77 -11.79 5.15
CA THR A 408 5.83 -12.75 5.51
C THR A 408 7.20 -12.14 5.18
N PRO A 409 8.23 -12.26 6.03
CA PRO A 409 9.59 -11.85 5.67
C PRO A 409 10.11 -12.67 4.48
N SER A 410 10.72 -11.95 3.54
CA SER A 410 11.42 -12.53 2.39
C SER A 410 12.86 -12.02 2.37
N ASN A 411 13.81 -12.90 2.08
CA ASN A 411 15.17 -12.49 1.72
C ASN A 411 15.10 -11.77 0.38
N GLN A 412 15.27 -10.44 0.38
CA GLN A 412 15.32 -9.59 -0.82
C GLN A 412 16.72 -9.47 -1.41
#